data_AF-A0A840IZ49-F1
#
_entry.id   AF-A0A840IZ49-F1
#
_cell.length_a   1.000
_cell.length_b   1.000
_cell.length_c   1.000
_cell.angle_alpha   90.00
_cell.angle_beta   90.00
_cell.angle_gamma   90.00
#
_symmetry.space_group_name_H-M   'P 1'
#
loop_
_entity.id
_entity.type
_entity.pdbx_description
1 polymer ?
#
loop_
_entity_poly.entity_id
_entity_poly.type
_entity_poly.pdbx_seq_one_letter_code
_entity_poly.pdbx_strand_id
1 'polypeptide(L)'
;MSHDSVRPSEETGLHRHPVVGRPGKVVAVHLNYPSRIAQRGRTPAKPSYFLKPVTSLAAAGQAVERPAGAELLAFEGEIALVIGRSARRIAPADGWSHVAAVTAANDLGVYDLRSADKGSNLRSKGGDGYTPLGPATLPAAEIDPAALRVRTWVNGELVQEDSAGTLVFPFGELIADLSQLITLEPGDVVLTGTPAGSSVVVPGDVVEVEVDVPGTEHRTGRLRTEVTEGSEVLPEFSAQPAVDDHQRAEAWGSREAAGLESPFELTEDLVAKLRKVSVATLSAQLRKHGYNQLSIDGVRSDKPGSKIIGRARTLRFVPAREDLFRSHGGGYNAQKRTFDSLSPGDVLVVEARGERGSGTVGDILALRAQVLGAAGIVTDGGVRDHSAVKDLDIPTFSSGPHPAVLGRKHVPWDADLTVACGGATVQPGDVIVGDDDGVLVIPPALLGDVLDAAVAQEAEEAWIAARVAEGTPVQGLYPLTGEWRRRYDAEREARISQEGPK
;
A
#
# COMPACT_ATOMS: atom_id res chain seq x y z
N MET A 1 -44.72 9.39 -31.31
CA MET A 1 -43.72 8.87 -30.33
C MET A 1 -44.47 7.88 -29.46
N SER A 2 -44.41 6.60 -29.82
CA SER A 2 -45.17 5.52 -29.18
C SER A 2 -44.61 5.25 -27.79
N HIS A 3 -45.48 5.40 -26.79
CA HIS A 3 -45.30 4.77 -25.48
C HIS A 3 -45.57 3.27 -25.64
N ASP A 4 -44.52 2.46 -25.59
CA ASP A 4 -44.54 0.99 -25.41
C ASP A 4 -43.11 0.65 -24.94
N SER A 5 -42.83 -0.06 -23.86
CA SER A 5 -43.61 -1.03 -23.09
C SER A 5 -43.03 -1.07 -21.66
N VAL A 6 -43.84 -0.77 -20.66
CA VAL A 6 -43.53 -1.16 -19.28
C VAL A 6 -43.85 -2.65 -19.21
N ARG A 7 -42.82 -3.50 -19.12
CA ARG A 7 -43.01 -4.92 -18.78
C ARG A 7 -43.82 -4.98 -17.48
N PRO A 8 -44.89 -5.79 -17.40
CA PRO A 8 -45.63 -5.94 -16.15
C PRO A 8 -44.67 -6.46 -15.09
N SER A 9 -44.51 -5.69 -14.01
CA SER A 9 -43.79 -6.13 -12.82
C SER A 9 -44.53 -7.35 -12.27
N GLU A 10 -43.95 -8.53 -12.43
CA GLU A 10 -44.26 -9.63 -11.51
C GLU A 10 -44.10 -9.09 -10.09
N GLU A 11 -45.07 -9.38 -9.22
CA GLU A 11 -45.07 -8.98 -7.82
C GLU A 11 -43.79 -9.47 -7.12
N THR A 12 -42.71 -8.69 -7.15
CA THR A 12 -41.50 -8.94 -6.37
C THR A 12 -41.71 -8.41 -4.96
N GLY A 13 -42.63 -9.04 -4.22
CA GLY A 13 -42.71 -8.85 -2.79
C GLY A 13 -41.34 -9.18 -2.20
N LEU A 14 -40.69 -8.21 -1.53
CA LEU A 14 -39.36 -8.33 -0.90
C LEU A 14 -39.10 -9.79 -0.47
N HIS A 15 -38.20 -10.46 -1.19
CA HIS A 15 -37.96 -11.88 -1.05
C HIS A 15 -37.58 -12.18 0.41
N ARG A 16 -38.41 -12.97 1.09
CA ARG A 16 -38.09 -13.51 2.40
C ARG A 16 -36.91 -14.47 2.20
N HIS A 17 -35.77 -14.18 2.79
CA HIS A 17 -34.61 -15.06 2.77
C HIS A 17 -34.98 -16.40 3.44
N PRO A 18 -34.66 -17.57 2.85
CA PRO A 18 -35.10 -18.86 3.36
C PRO A 18 -34.57 -19.19 4.76
N VAL A 19 -33.39 -18.66 5.11
CA VAL A 19 -32.68 -18.97 6.37
C VAL A 19 -32.92 -17.90 7.45
N VAL A 20 -32.98 -16.62 7.07
CA VAL A 20 -32.99 -15.50 8.03
C VAL A 20 -34.28 -14.67 7.97
N GLY A 21 -35.25 -15.08 7.15
CA GLY A 21 -36.55 -14.42 7.06
C GLY A 21 -36.47 -13.05 6.39
N ARG A 22 -36.91 -12.00 7.07
CA ARG A 22 -36.91 -10.62 6.56
C ARG A 22 -36.15 -9.73 7.55
N PRO A 23 -34.81 -9.69 7.47
CA PRO A 23 -34.02 -8.80 8.30
C PRO A 23 -34.44 -7.34 8.13
N GLY A 24 -34.51 -6.58 9.23
CA GLY A 24 -34.73 -5.13 9.15
C GLY A 24 -33.48 -4.41 8.64
N LYS A 25 -32.30 -4.91 9.02
CA LYS A 25 -30.99 -4.42 8.59
C LYS A 25 -29.92 -5.52 8.59
N VAL A 26 -28.91 -5.32 7.76
CA VAL A 26 -27.65 -6.07 7.78
C VAL A 26 -26.54 -5.10 8.15
N VAL A 27 -25.87 -5.37 9.27
CA VAL A 27 -24.73 -4.58 9.76
C VAL A 27 -23.48 -5.44 9.62
N ALA A 28 -22.40 -4.90 9.06
CA ALA A 28 -21.15 -5.62 8.86
C ALA A 28 -19.99 -4.92 9.56
N VAL A 29 -19.06 -5.70 10.11
CA VAL A 29 -17.85 -5.23 10.81
C VAL A 29 -16.69 -5.11 9.84
N HIS A 30 -15.93 -4.01 9.89
CA HIS A 30 -14.80 -3.81 8.97
C HIS A 30 -13.60 -4.73 9.24
N LEU A 31 -13.19 -4.86 10.50
CA LEU A 31 -12.02 -5.65 10.92
C LEU A 31 -12.26 -6.23 12.31
N ASN A 32 -12.09 -7.55 12.45
CA ASN A 32 -12.28 -8.25 13.73
C ASN A 32 -11.30 -9.40 13.99
N TYR A 33 -10.69 -9.97 12.94
CA TYR A 33 -9.71 -11.05 13.09
C TYR A 33 -8.29 -10.50 13.18
N PRO A 34 -7.45 -10.97 14.13
CA PRO A 34 -6.05 -10.59 14.21
C PRO A 34 -5.27 -10.89 12.93
N SER A 35 -5.58 -12.01 12.26
CA SER A 35 -4.98 -12.42 10.99
C SER A 35 -5.20 -11.38 9.89
N ARG A 36 -6.45 -10.90 9.73
CA ARG A 36 -6.81 -9.83 8.77
C ARG A 36 -6.22 -8.48 9.16
N ILE A 37 -6.14 -8.18 10.46
CA ILE A 37 -5.53 -6.95 10.98
C ILE A 37 -4.03 -6.90 10.68
N ALA A 38 -3.31 -8.01 10.87
CA ALA A 38 -1.91 -8.13 10.52
C ALA A 38 -1.68 -7.91 9.01
N GLN A 39 -2.54 -8.51 8.16
CA GLN A 39 -2.49 -8.33 6.71
C GLN A 39 -2.70 -6.86 6.29
N ARG A 40 -3.58 -6.12 6.98
CA ARG A 40 -3.90 -4.71 6.67
C ARG A 40 -2.95 -3.70 7.35
N GLY A 41 -2.08 -4.14 8.26
CA GLY A 41 -1.13 -3.28 8.97
C GLY A 41 -1.77 -2.22 9.87
N ARG A 42 -3.07 -2.33 10.21
CA ARG A 42 -3.80 -1.37 11.03
C ARG A 42 -4.66 -2.07 12.08
N THR A 43 -4.40 -1.79 13.35
CA THR A 43 -5.19 -2.32 14.47
C THR A 43 -6.25 -1.29 14.92
N PRO A 44 -7.55 -1.59 14.84
CA PRO A 44 -8.59 -0.72 15.36
C PRO A 44 -8.66 -0.78 16.90
N ALA A 45 -8.87 0.37 17.54
CA ALA A 45 -9.07 0.44 19.00
C ALA A 45 -10.52 0.09 19.43
N LYS A 46 -11.47 0.22 18.49
CA LYS A 46 -12.91 -0.04 18.65
C LYS A 46 -13.49 -0.60 17.35
N PRO A 47 -14.57 -1.39 17.41
CA PRO A 47 -15.20 -1.90 16.21
C PRO A 47 -15.76 -0.75 15.36
N SER A 48 -15.77 -0.94 14.04
CA SER A 48 -16.38 -0.01 13.09
C SER A 48 -17.26 -0.77 12.11
N TYR A 49 -18.37 -0.16 11.72
CA TYR A 49 -19.44 -0.85 11.03
C TYR A 49 -19.86 -0.14 9.75
N PHE A 50 -20.48 -0.89 8.84
CA PHE A 50 -21.21 -0.36 7.69
C PHE A 50 -22.52 -1.14 7.52
N LEU A 51 -23.41 -0.60 6.68
CA LEU A 51 -24.69 -1.22 6.37
C LEU A 51 -24.64 -1.85 4.98
N LYS A 52 -25.18 -3.06 4.88
CA LYS A 52 -25.48 -3.69 3.59
C LYS A 52 -26.98 -3.60 3.34
N PRO A 53 -27.43 -3.16 2.15
CA PRO A 53 -28.85 -3.17 1.79
C PRO A 53 -29.43 -4.57 1.93
N VAL A 54 -30.64 -4.70 2.46
CA VAL A 54 -31.32 -6.01 2.61
C VAL A 54 -31.59 -6.68 1.26
N THR A 55 -31.60 -5.93 0.16
CA THR A 55 -31.72 -6.46 -1.21
C THR A 55 -30.47 -7.20 -1.68
N SER A 56 -29.32 -6.99 -1.03
CA SER A 56 -28.09 -7.76 -1.32
C SER A 56 -28.13 -9.20 -0.81
N LEU A 57 -29.13 -9.57 0.00
CA LEU A 57 -29.28 -10.93 0.54
C LEU A 57 -29.47 -11.96 -0.59
N ALA A 58 -28.73 -13.06 -0.52
CA ALA A 58 -28.88 -14.20 -1.42
C ALA A 58 -28.88 -15.53 -0.65
N ALA A 59 -29.63 -16.49 -1.17
CA ALA A 59 -29.65 -17.85 -0.66
C ALA A 59 -28.50 -18.69 -1.24
N ALA A 60 -28.16 -19.77 -0.54
CA ALA A 60 -27.20 -20.75 -1.04
C ALA A 60 -27.59 -21.27 -2.42
N GLY A 61 -26.59 -21.36 -3.32
CA GLY A 61 -26.75 -21.78 -4.70
C GLY A 61 -27.17 -20.68 -5.68
N GLN A 62 -27.52 -19.48 -5.20
CA GLN A 62 -27.69 -18.34 -6.10
C GLN A 62 -26.34 -17.82 -6.58
N ALA A 63 -26.26 -17.50 -7.87
CA ALA A 63 -25.08 -16.88 -8.44
C ALA A 63 -24.96 -15.40 -8.01
N VAL A 64 -23.73 -14.90 -7.98
CA VAL A 64 -23.42 -13.48 -7.83
C VAL A 64 -22.80 -12.96 -9.12
N GLU A 65 -23.26 -11.80 -9.55
CA GLU A 65 -22.73 -11.14 -10.73
C GLU A 65 -21.55 -10.23 -10.37
N ARG A 66 -20.43 -10.39 -11.09
CA ARG A 66 -19.39 -9.37 -11.20
C ARG A 66 -19.82 -8.37 -12.29
N PRO A 67 -20.01 -7.08 -11.97
CA PRO A 67 -20.43 -6.07 -12.94
C PRO A 67 -19.47 -5.97 -14.13
N ALA A 68 -20.01 -5.73 -15.32
CA ALA A 68 -19.20 -5.57 -16.53
C ALA A 68 -18.17 -4.45 -16.35
N GLY A 69 -16.91 -4.76 -16.65
CA GLY A 69 -15.79 -3.81 -16.54
C GLY A 69 -15.18 -3.68 -15.14
N ALA A 70 -15.70 -4.38 -14.13
CA ALA A 70 -15.02 -4.54 -12.85
C ALA A 70 -14.07 -5.74 -12.87
N GLU A 71 -12.92 -5.62 -12.20
CA GLU A 71 -11.93 -6.69 -12.07
C GLU A 71 -11.89 -7.32 -10.67
N LEU A 72 -12.14 -6.55 -9.60
CA LEU A 72 -11.84 -6.94 -8.22
C LEU A 72 -13.10 -7.29 -7.41
N LEU A 73 -13.88 -8.29 -7.84
CA LEU A 73 -14.90 -8.90 -6.99
C LEU A 73 -14.21 -9.81 -5.97
N ALA A 74 -14.28 -9.45 -4.69
CA ALA A 74 -13.64 -10.19 -3.63
C ALA A 74 -14.65 -10.91 -2.74
N PHE A 75 -14.27 -12.09 -2.26
CA PHE A 75 -15.02 -12.85 -1.26
C PHE A 75 -14.49 -12.56 0.14
N GLU A 76 -15.37 -12.69 1.13
CA GLU A 76 -15.04 -12.56 2.56
C GLU A 76 -15.92 -13.55 3.34
N GLY A 77 -15.38 -14.72 3.65
CA GLY A 77 -16.11 -15.69 4.47
C GLY A 77 -16.26 -15.19 5.90
N GLU A 78 -17.50 -15.20 6.41
CA GLU A 78 -17.81 -14.68 7.73
C GLU A 78 -18.79 -15.57 8.52
N ILE A 79 -18.79 -15.36 9.84
CA ILE A 79 -19.84 -15.83 10.74
C ILE A 79 -20.91 -14.73 10.81
N ALA A 80 -22.16 -15.07 10.48
CA ALA A 80 -23.30 -14.18 10.61
C ALA A 80 -24.12 -14.52 11.87
N LEU A 81 -24.48 -13.48 12.62
CA LEU A 81 -25.34 -13.58 13.80
C LEU A 81 -26.74 -13.10 13.43
N VAL A 82 -27.76 -13.91 13.72
CA VAL A 82 -29.17 -13.55 13.55
C VAL A 82 -29.73 -13.16 14.91
N ILE A 83 -30.17 -11.92 15.05
CA ILE A 83 -30.72 -11.39 16.30
C ILE A 83 -32.08 -12.04 16.57
N GLY A 84 -32.26 -12.55 17.79
CA GLY A 84 -33.49 -13.20 18.26
C GLY A 84 -34.30 -12.36 19.24
N ARG A 85 -33.64 -11.48 19.99
CA ARG A 85 -34.26 -10.62 20.99
C ARG A 85 -33.75 -9.20 20.83
N SER A 86 -34.64 -8.22 20.96
CA SER A 86 -34.25 -6.82 20.82
C SER A 86 -33.16 -6.45 21.81
N ALA A 87 -32.12 -5.75 21.35
CA ALA A 87 -31.01 -5.28 22.18
C ALA A 87 -30.90 -3.76 22.10
N ARG A 88 -30.84 -3.11 23.25
CA ARG A 88 -30.59 -1.67 23.36
C ARG A 88 -29.82 -1.37 24.65
N ARG A 89 -28.67 -0.73 24.54
CA ARG A 89 -27.79 -0.32 25.65
C ARG A 89 -27.51 -1.45 26.63
N ILE A 90 -27.26 -2.65 26.10
CA ILE A 90 -26.95 -3.82 26.91
C ILE A 90 -25.46 -3.86 27.25
N ALA A 91 -25.07 -4.67 28.24
CA ALA A 91 -23.67 -4.94 28.54
C ALA A 91 -23.10 -6.04 27.61
N PRO A 92 -21.79 -6.07 27.35
CA PRO A 92 -21.15 -7.11 26.52
C PRO A 92 -21.45 -8.55 26.96
N ALA A 93 -21.54 -8.79 28.28
CA ALA A 93 -21.84 -10.10 28.85
C ALA A 93 -23.24 -10.62 28.46
N ASP A 94 -24.20 -9.72 28.19
CA ASP A 94 -25.56 -10.09 27.81
C ASP A 94 -25.69 -10.33 26.30
N GLY A 95 -24.74 -9.83 25.49
CA GLY A 95 -24.86 -9.72 24.03
C GLY A 95 -25.16 -11.05 23.33
N TRP A 96 -24.49 -12.14 23.71
CA TRP A 96 -24.72 -13.45 23.09
C TRP A 96 -26.16 -13.94 23.27
N SER A 97 -26.75 -13.66 24.43
CA SER A 97 -28.11 -14.10 24.73
C SER A 97 -29.18 -13.44 23.84
N HIS A 98 -28.84 -12.37 23.11
CA HIS A 98 -29.73 -11.72 22.15
C HIS A 98 -29.66 -12.35 20.75
N VAL A 99 -28.68 -13.20 20.48
CA VAL A 99 -28.53 -13.93 19.22
C VAL A 99 -29.44 -15.17 19.26
N ALA A 100 -30.30 -15.34 18.25
CA ALA A 100 -31.10 -16.56 18.10
C ALA A 100 -30.30 -17.66 17.42
N ALA A 101 -29.55 -17.30 16.37
CA ALA A 101 -28.89 -18.28 15.53
C ALA A 101 -27.64 -17.74 14.86
N VAL A 102 -26.79 -18.65 14.41
CA VAL A 102 -25.57 -18.39 13.65
C VAL A 102 -25.70 -19.04 12.28
N THR A 103 -25.17 -18.41 11.23
CA THR A 103 -25.08 -19.01 9.90
C THR A 103 -23.79 -18.59 9.19
N ALA A 104 -23.45 -19.27 8.09
CA ALA A 104 -22.34 -18.86 7.25
C ALA A 104 -22.76 -17.68 6.37
N ALA A 105 -21.81 -16.80 6.08
CA ALA A 105 -22.01 -15.66 5.20
C ALA A 105 -20.81 -15.47 4.27
N ASN A 106 -21.07 -14.89 3.10
CA ASN A 106 -20.02 -14.38 2.23
C ASN A 106 -20.24 -12.86 2.04
N ASP A 107 -19.40 -12.03 2.63
CA ASP A 107 -19.47 -10.57 2.50
C ASP A 107 -18.77 -10.10 1.21
N LEU A 108 -19.38 -10.44 0.08
CA LEU A 108 -18.86 -10.10 -1.24
C LEU A 108 -18.78 -8.58 -1.44
N GLY A 109 -17.77 -8.15 -2.19
CA GLY A 109 -17.67 -6.77 -2.62
C GLY A 109 -16.85 -6.55 -3.86
N VAL A 110 -17.32 -5.65 -4.73
CA VAL A 110 -16.59 -5.15 -5.89
C VAL A 110 -15.71 -3.98 -5.44
N TYR A 111 -14.42 -4.24 -5.33
CA TYR A 111 -13.51 -3.26 -4.75
C TYR A 111 -13.30 -2.05 -5.65
N ASP A 112 -13.45 -2.22 -6.97
CA ASP A 112 -13.38 -1.17 -7.99
C ASP A 112 -14.26 0.05 -7.70
N LEU A 113 -15.32 -0.11 -6.88
CA LEU A 113 -16.25 0.95 -6.49
C LEU A 113 -16.05 1.47 -5.05
N ARG A 114 -15.01 1.04 -4.33
CA ARG A 114 -14.71 1.52 -2.95
C ARG A 114 -14.51 3.03 -2.87
N SER A 115 -13.92 3.61 -3.91
CA SER A 115 -13.65 5.05 -3.99
C SER A 115 -14.94 5.89 -4.05
N ALA A 116 -16.02 5.27 -4.52
CA ALA A 116 -17.28 5.95 -4.80
C ALA A 116 -18.04 6.32 -3.51
N ASP A 117 -17.99 5.45 -2.48
CA ASP A 117 -18.64 5.66 -1.19
C ASP A 117 -17.67 5.38 -0.01
N LYS A 118 -16.53 6.08 -0.02
CA LYS A 118 -15.44 5.86 0.97
C LYS A 118 -15.98 5.81 2.40
N GLY A 119 -15.82 4.66 3.04
CA GLY A 119 -16.19 4.41 4.44
C GLY A 119 -17.59 3.85 4.67
N SER A 120 -18.55 4.03 3.75
CA SER A 120 -19.88 3.40 3.89
C SER A 120 -19.98 2.07 3.16
N ASN A 121 -19.11 1.83 2.16
CA ASN A 121 -19.08 0.62 1.31
C ASN A 121 -20.40 0.33 0.57
N LEU A 122 -21.28 1.32 0.44
CA LEU A 122 -22.65 1.10 -0.03
C LEU A 122 -22.69 0.45 -1.42
N ARG A 123 -22.06 1.04 -2.45
CA ARG A 123 -22.03 0.45 -3.79
C ARG A 123 -21.06 -0.72 -3.90
N SER A 124 -19.93 -0.68 -3.21
CA SER A 124 -18.93 -1.75 -3.30
C SER A 124 -19.40 -3.05 -2.67
N LYS A 125 -20.26 -3.02 -1.64
CA LYS A 125 -20.72 -4.20 -0.90
C LYS A 125 -22.24 -4.39 -0.90
N GLY A 126 -22.99 -3.53 -1.57
CA GLY A 126 -24.46 -3.54 -1.53
C GLY A 126 -25.15 -4.02 -2.79
N GLY A 127 -24.43 -4.56 -3.77
CA GLY A 127 -25.01 -5.15 -4.98
C GLY A 127 -25.91 -6.34 -4.68
N ASP A 128 -26.82 -6.64 -5.61
CA ASP A 128 -27.70 -7.80 -5.48
C ASP A 128 -26.87 -9.09 -5.43
N GLY A 129 -27.19 -9.95 -4.46
CA GLY A 129 -26.45 -11.18 -4.21
C GLY A 129 -25.11 -11.03 -3.47
N TYR A 130 -24.75 -9.84 -3.00
CA TYR A 130 -23.47 -9.59 -2.31
C TYR A 130 -23.49 -9.98 -0.83
N THR A 131 -24.61 -10.49 -0.33
CA THR A 131 -24.74 -11.08 1.02
C THR A 131 -25.35 -12.48 0.96
N PRO A 132 -24.68 -13.49 0.39
CA PRO A 132 -25.12 -14.86 0.52
C PRO A 132 -25.12 -15.27 2.00
N LEU A 133 -26.20 -15.92 2.47
CA LEU A 133 -26.35 -16.46 3.82
C LEU A 133 -26.88 -17.89 3.77
N GLY A 134 -26.49 -18.74 4.73
CA GLY A 134 -27.04 -20.10 4.87
C GLY A 134 -25.98 -21.20 4.75
N PRO A 135 -26.32 -22.39 4.23
CA PRO A 135 -27.66 -22.86 3.84
C PRO A 135 -28.55 -23.20 5.04
N ALA A 136 -27.97 -23.36 6.25
CA ALA A 136 -28.70 -23.62 7.48
C ALA A 136 -28.24 -22.70 8.61
N THR A 137 -29.06 -22.61 9.66
CA THR A 137 -28.72 -21.93 10.91
C THR A 137 -28.36 -22.91 12.01
N LEU A 138 -27.46 -22.50 12.91
CA LEU A 138 -27.16 -23.16 14.16
C LEU A 138 -27.81 -22.41 15.34
N PRO A 139 -28.51 -23.08 16.27
CA PRO A 139 -29.09 -22.43 17.43
C PRO A 139 -28.01 -21.85 18.35
N ALA A 140 -28.03 -20.53 18.57
CA ALA A 140 -26.99 -19.87 19.38
C ALA A 140 -27.02 -20.30 20.86
N ALA A 141 -28.18 -20.73 21.36
CA ALA A 141 -28.34 -21.22 22.73
C ALA A 141 -27.61 -22.54 23.02
N GLU A 142 -27.22 -23.29 21.98
CA GLU A 142 -26.57 -24.61 22.09
C GLU A 142 -25.05 -24.52 21.90
N ILE A 143 -24.50 -23.33 21.64
CA ILE A 143 -23.14 -23.15 21.16
C ILE A 143 -22.38 -22.17 22.04
N ASP A 144 -21.14 -22.53 22.40
CA ASP A 144 -20.16 -21.57 22.89
C ASP A 144 -19.72 -20.66 21.73
N PRO A 145 -19.95 -19.34 21.79
CA PRO A 145 -19.58 -18.43 20.72
C PRO A 145 -18.09 -18.49 20.35
N ALA A 146 -17.20 -18.76 21.31
CA ALA A 146 -15.76 -18.82 21.07
C ALA A 146 -15.33 -20.12 20.33
N ALA A 147 -16.17 -21.16 20.36
CA ALA A 147 -15.87 -22.45 19.72
C ALA A 147 -16.20 -22.49 18.22
N LEU A 148 -16.87 -21.45 17.70
CA LEU A 148 -17.21 -21.36 16.28
C LEU A 148 -15.94 -21.23 15.43
N ARG A 149 -15.96 -21.90 14.27
CA ARG A 149 -14.94 -21.80 13.23
C ARG A 149 -15.59 -21.42 11.93
N VAL A 150 -14.94 -20.53 11.17
CA VAL A 150 -15.29 -20.23 9.79
C VAL A 150 -14.24 -20.80 8.86
N ARG A 151 -14.69 -21.37 7.75
CA ARG A 151 -13.83 -21.84 6.67
C ARG A 151 -14.39 -21.42 5.32
N THR A 152 -13.50 -21.11 4.39
CA THR A 152 -13.86 -20.70 3.04
C THR A 152 -13.02 -21.43 2.00
N TRP A 153 -13.68 -21.87 0.94
CA TRP A 153 -13.05 -22.53 -0.18
C TRP A 153 -13.35 -21.78 -1.47
N VAL A 154 -12.38 -21.75 -2.37
CA VAL A 154 -12.56 -21.30 -3.75
C VAL A 154 -12.21 -22.48 -4.64
N ASN A 155 -13.15 -22.92 -5.46
CA ASN A 155 -12.99 -24.08 -6.35
C ASN A 155 -12.51 -25.36 -5.63
N GLY A 156 -12.93 -25.54 -4.37
CA GLY A 156 -12.55 -26.68 -3.52
C GLY A 156 -11.24 -26.52 -2.75
N GLU A 157 -10.45 -25.47 -3.00
CA GLU A 157 -9.23 -25.18 -2.25
C GLU A 157 -9.55 -24.35 -1.00
N LEU A 158 -9.05 -24.77 0.17
CA LEU A 158 -9.26 -24.05 1.44
C LEU A 158 -8.38 -22.80 1.47
N VAL A 159 -8.99 -21.62 1.48
CA VAL A 159 -8.31 -20.31 1.40
C VAL A 159 -8.46 -19.46 2.66
N GLN A 160 -9.48 -19.73 3.49
CA GLN A 160 -9.64 -19.11 4.81
C GLN A 160 -10.00 -20.17 5.85
N GLU A 161 -9.37 -20.10 7.01
CA GLU A 161 -9.75 -20.87 8.20
C GLU A 161 -9.34 -20.10 9.45
N ASP A 162 -10.29 -19.80 10.34
CA ASP A 162 -10.00 -19.17 11.64
C ASP A 162 -11.12 -19.45 12.66
N SER A 163 -10.81 -19.21 13.93
CA SER A 163 -11.72 -19.45 15.05
C SER A 163 -12.25 -18.15 15.64
N ALA A 164 -13.52 -18.14 16.03
CA ALA A 164 -14.13 -17.04 16.78
C ALA A 164 -13.45 -16.78 18.14
N GLY A 165 -12.70 -17.76 18.68
CA GLY A 165 -11.93 -17.62 19.91
C GLY A 165 -10.74 -16.65 19.80
N THR A 166 -10.35 -16.26 18.59
CA THR A 166 -9.23 -15.31 18.35
C THR A 166 -9.70 -13.88 18.08
N LEU A 167 -11.01 -13.63 18.04
CA LEU A 167 -11.57 -12.32 17.68
C LEU A 167 -11.08 -11.20 18.60
N VAL A 168 -10.78 -10.05 17.99
CA VAL A 168 -10.41 -8.83 18.72
C VAL A 168 -11.61 -8.26 19.47
N PHE A 169 -12.80 -8.31 18.85
CA PHE A 169 -14.07 -7.92 19.44
C PHE A 169 -15.01 -9.15 19.44
N PRO A 170 -15.16 -9.83 20.59
CA PRO A 170 -16.05 -10.98 20.72
C PRO A 170 -17.51 -10.63 20.38
N PHE A 171 -18.31 -11.61 19.98
CA PHE A 171 -19.69 -11.37 19.52
C PHE A 171 -20.55 -10.60 20.51
N GLY A 172 -20.46 -10.91 21.82
CA GLY A 172 -21.18 -10.18 22.85
C GLY A 172 -20.84 -8.68 22.90
N GLU A 173 -19.57 -8.34 22.68
CA GLU A 173 -19.09 -6.95 22.58
C GLU A 173 -19.65 -6.26 21.34
N LEU A 174 -19.65 -6.91 20.18
CA LEU A 174 -20.21 -6.34 18.94
C LEU A 174 -21.69 -5.98 19.09
N ILE A 175 -22.50 -6.89 19.67
CA ILE A 175 -23.92 -6.66 19.91
C ILE A 175 -24.10 -5.51 20.91
N ALA A 176 -23.33 -5.50 22.00
CA ALA A 176 -23.43 -4.46 23.01
C ALA A 176 -23.04 -3.08 22.47
N ASP A 177 -21.94 -2.96 21.71
CA ASP A 177 -21.46 -1.71 21.13
C ASP A 177 -22.49 -1.11 20.14
N LEU A 178 -22.95 -1.91 19.17
CA LEU A 178 -24.02 -1.50 18.25
C LEU A 178 -25.28 -1.04 19.01
N SER A 179 -25.65 -1.79 20.06
CA SER A 179 -26.86 -1.51 20.84
C SER A 179 -26.83 -0.17 21.58
N GLN A 180 -25.68 0.48 21.76
CA GLN A 180 -25.63 1.75 22.50
C GLN A 180 -26.46 2.84 21.81
N LEU A 181 -26.38 2.89 20.48
CA LEU A 181 -27.05 3.88 19.65
C LEU A 181 -28.14 3.29 18.76
N ILE A 182 -27.97 2.05 18.30
CA ILE A 182 -28.85 1.40 17.33
C ILE A 182 -29.61 0.27 18.02
N THR A 183 -30.94 0.34 18.09
CA THR A 183 -31.71 -0.83 18.54
C THR A 183 -31.54 -1.98 17.54
N LEU A 184 -31.05 -3.12 18.02
CA LEU A 184 -31.09 -4.37 17.26
C LEU A 184 -32.44 -5.03 17.49
N GLU A 185 -33.04 -5.56 16.43
CA GLU A 185 -34.37 -6.14 16.41
C GLU A 185 -34.31 -7.61 15.97
N PRO A 186 -35.25 -8.45 16.42
CA PRO A 186 -35.32 -9.83 15.94
C PRO A 186 -35.36 -9.91 14.41
N GLY A 187 -34.49 -10.73 13.84
CA GLY A 187 -34.30 -10.90 12.40
C GLY A 187 -33.15 -10.09 11.81
N ASP A 188 -32.63 -9.07 12.50
CA ASP A 188 -31.43 -8.37 12.04
C ASP A 188 -30.23 -9.31 11.93
N VAL A 189 -29.32 -8.98 11.01
CA VAL A 189 -28.11 -9.76 10.77
C VAL A 189 -26.88 -8.91 11.07
N VAL A 190 -25.93 -9.50 11.81
CA VAL A 190 -24.60 -8.92 12.04
C VAL A 190 -23.54 -9.81 11.40
N LEU A 191 -22.83 -9.30 10.40
CA LEU A 191 -21.64 -9.94 9.82
C LEU A 191 -20.42 -9.53 10.64
N THR A 192 -19.65 -10.51 11.11
CA THR A 192 -18.72 -10.33 12.24
C THR A 192 -17.27 -10.07 11.84
N GLY A 193 -17.01 -9.89 10.54
CA GLY A 193 -15.69 -9.73 9.95
C GLY A 193 -15.15 -11.05 9.37
N THR A 194 -14.10 -10.92 8.56
CA THR A 194 -13.45 -12.03 7.86
C THR A 194 -11.99 -12.22 8.32
N PRO A 195 -11.48 -13.46 8.38
CA PRO A 195 -10.06 -13.72 8.62
C PRO A 195 -9.18 -13.38 7.40
N ALA A 196 -7.86 -13.53 7.54
CA ALA A 196 -6.95 -13.46 6.39
C ALA A 196 -7.31 -14.51 5.32
N GLY A 197 -6.84 -14.29 4.08
CA GLY A 197 -7.06 -15.21 2.95
C GLY A 197 -8.22 -14.84 2.01
N SER A 198 -9.00 -13.80 2.35
CA SER A 198 -9.92 -13.18 1.39
C SER A 198 -9.15 -12.59 0.21
N SER A 199 -9.62 -12.88 -1.01
CA SER A 199 -9.00 -12.50 -2.28
C SER A 199 -10.07 -12.25 -3.36
N VAL A 200 -9.63 -11.96 -4.58
CA VAL A 200 -10.47 -11.79 -5.77
C VAL A 200 -10.93 -13.15 -6.31
N VAL A 201 -12.18 -13.20 -6.79
CA VAL A 201 -12.77 -14.31 -7.54
C VAL A 201 -13.28 -13.82 -8.88
N VAL A 202 -13.18 -14.68 -9.90
CA VAL A 202 -13.53 -14.35 -11.29
C VAL A 202 -14.73 -15.17 -11.76
N PRO A 203 -15.43 -14.74 -12.82
CA PRO A 203 -16.52 -15.53 -13.40
C PRO A 203 -16.11 -16.97 -13.69
N GLY A 204 -16.97 -17.90 -13.27
CA GLY A 204 -16.71 -19.34 -13.28
C GLY A 204 -16.23 -19.90 -11.95
N ASP A 205 -15.70 -19.06 -11.05
CA ASP A 205 -15.31 -19.50 -9.71
C ASP A 205 -16.53 -19.84 -8.84
N VAL A 206 -16.31 -20.76 -7.91
CA VAL A 206 -17.26 -21.15 -6.89
C VAL A 206 -16.65 -20.90 -5.52
N VAL A 207 -17.32 -20.06 -4.73
CA VAL A 207 -16.96 -19.80 -3.33
C VAL A 207 -17.89 -20.60 -2.44
N GLU A 208 -17.32 -21.30 -1.46
CA GLU A 208 -18.08 -22.01 -0.44
C GLU A 208 -17.67 -21.52 0.95
N VAL A 209 -18.63 -21.17 1.80
CA VAL A 209 -18.38 -20.82 3.21
C VAL A 209 -19.09 -21.80 4.12
N GLU A 210 -18.42 -22.24 5.18
CA GLU A 210 -19.02 -23.09 6.22
C GLU A 210 -18.66 -22.55 7.60
N VAL A 211 -19.64 -22.58 8.50
CA VAL A 211 -19.45 -22.33 9.92
C VAL A 211 -19.78 -23.60 10.69
N ASP A 212 -18.85 -24.04 11.54
CA ASP A 212 -18.99 -25.25 12.35
C ASP A 212 -18.43 -25.08 13.75
N VAL A 213 -18.79 -26.01 14.64
CA VAL A 213 -18.15 -26.16 15.95
C VAL A 213 -17.33 -27.45 15.91
N PRO A 214 -15.98 -27.37 15.86
CA PRO A 214 -15.13 -28.54 15.74
C PRO A 214 -15.38 -29.58 16.83
N GLY A 215 -15.43 -30.86 16.45
CA GLY A 215 -15.68 -31.96 17.40
C GLY A 215 -17.16 -32.21 17.73
N THR A 216 -18.09 -31.49 17.09
CA THR A 216 -19.54 -31.66 17.27
C THR A 216 -20.27 -31.92 15.94
N GLU A 217 -21.58 -32.13 16.01
CA GLU A 217 -22.45 -32.21 14.83
C GLU A 217 -22.89 -30.85 14.29
N HIS A 218 -22.69 -29.76 15.04
CA HIS A 218 -23.12 -28.41 14.67
C HIS A 218 -22.31 -27.87 13.48
N ARG A 219 -22.95 -27.79 12.32
CA ARG A 219 -22.40 -27.22 11.08
C ARG A 219 -23.49 -26.62 10.21
N THR A 220 -23.22 -25.52 9.53
CA THR A 220 -24.19 -24.86 8.64
C THR A 220 -24.37 -25.59 7.31
N GLY A 221 -23.42 -26.46 6.94
CA GLY A 221 -23.22 -26.89 5.56
C GLY A 221 -22.55 -25.81 4.71
N ARG A 222 -22.31 -26.12 3.44
CA ARG A 222 -21.61 -25.23 2.49
C ARG A 222 -22.55 -24.21 1.87
N LEU A 223 -22.34 -22.95 2.19
CA LEU A 223 -22.91 -21.82 1.47
C LEU A 223 -22.17 -21.66 0.15
N ARG A 224 -22.70 -22.30 -0.91
CA ARG A 224 -22.14 -22.22 -2.25
C ARG A 224 -22.62 -20.96 -2.98
N THR A 225 -21.69 -20.21 -3.55
CA THR A 225 -21.95 -19.04 -4.39
C THR A 225 -21.13 -19.17 -5.67
N GLU A 226 -21.79 -19.08 -6.82
CA GLU A 226 -21.14 -19.14 -8.14
C GLU A 226 -20.98 -17.74 -8.70
N VAL A 227 -19.82 -17.41 -9.27
CA VAL A 227 -19.55 -16.09 -9.84
C VAL A 227 -19.86 -16.09 -11.33
N THR A 228 -20.65 -15.13 -11.78
CA THR A 228 -20.98 -14.92 -13.20
C THR A 228 -20.52 -13.54 -13.66
N GLU A 229 -20.26 -13.40 -14.96
CA GLU A 229 -19.94 -12.10 -15.57
C GLU A 229 -21.24 -11.38 -15.93
N GLY A 230 -21.36 -10.12 -15.50
CA GLY A 230 -22.45 -9.25 -15.90
C GLY A 230 -22.29 -8.75 -17.32
N SER A 231 -23.40 -8.53 -18.02
CA SER A 231 -23.41 -7.97 -19.38
C SER A 231 -23.65 -6.47 -19.41
N GLU A 232 -24.18 -5.91 -18.33
CA GLU A 232 -24.61 -4.51 -18.28
C GLU A 232 -23.45 -3.61 -17.81
N VAL A 233 -23.03 -2.71 -18.70
CA VAL A 233 -22.02 -1.70 -18.37
C VAL A 233 -22.67 -0.59 -17.55
N LEU A 234 -22.01 -0.18 -16.47
CA LEU A 234 -22.47 0.95 -15.67
C LEU A 234 -22.55 2.22 -16.52
N PRO A 235 -23.71 2.90 -16.58
CA PRO A 235 -23.88 4.08 -17.42
C PRO A 235 -23.03 5.25 -16.92
N GLU A 236 -22.70 6.20 -17.80
CA GLU A 236 -21.78 7.31 -17.54
C GLU A 236 -22.13 8.15 -16.29
N PHE A 237 -23.42 8.26 -15.93
CA PHE A 237 -23.84 8.99 -14.74
C PHE A 237 -23.52 8.26 -13.42
N SER A 238 -23.18 6.97 -13.46
CA SER A 238 -22.75 6.19 -12.31
C SER A 238 -21.24 6.31 -12.09
N ALA A 239 -20.78 6.07 -10.85
CA ALA A 239 -19.36 5.90 -10.62
C ALA A 239 -18.87 4.67 -11.39
N GLN A 240 -17.80 4.88 -12.14
CA GLN A 240 -17.18 3.83 -12.94
C GLN A 240 -16.24 2.99 -12.08
N PRO A 241 -16.08 1.69 -12.38
CA PRO A 241 -15.02 0.87 -11.81
C PRO A 241 -13.67 1.58 -12.00
N ALA A 242 -12.93 1.77 -10.91
CA ALA A 242 -11.61 2.41 -10.94
C ALA A 242 -10.65 1.65 -10.03
N VAL A 243 -9.53 1.23 -10.61
CA VAL A 243 -8.51 0.43 -9.92
C VAL A 243 -7.11 0.91 -10.30
N ASP A 244 -6.24 0.95 -9.29
CA ASP A 244 -4.79 1.11 -9.46
C ASP A 244 -4.04 -0.14 -8.94
N ASP A 245 -2.73 -0.18 -9.19
CA ASP A 245 -1.87 -1.31 -8.79
C ASP A 245 -1.81 -1.54 -7.28
N HIS A 246 -1.96 -0.48 -6.48
CA HIS A 246 -2.01 -0.63 -5.03
C HIS A 246 -3.27 -1.41 -4.63
N GLN A 247 -4.41 -1.01 -5.19
CA GLN A 247 -5.68 -1.66 -4.95
C GLN A 247 -5.71 -3.11 -5.46
N ARG A 248 -5.10 -3.40 -6.61
CA ARG A 248 -4.93 -4.79 -7.10
C ARG A 248 -4.12 -5.62 -6.12
N ALA A 249 -2.96 -5.13 -5.70
CA ALA A 249 -2.09 -5.83 -4.76
C ALA A 249 -2.79 -6.09 -3.42
N GLU A 250 -3.55 -5.12 -2.91
CA GLU A 250 -4.35 -5.30 -1.69
C GLU A 250 -5.49 -6.31 -1.86
N ALA A 251 -6.15 -6.33 -3.02
CA ALA A 251 -7.29 -7.21 -3.29
C ALA A 251 -6.85 -8.67 -3.47
N TRP A 252 -5.75 -8.91 -4.18
CA TRP A 252 -5.16 -10.23 -4.38
C TRP A 252 -4.27 -10.68 -3.20
N GLY A 253 -4.01 -9.79 -2.24
CA GLY A 253 -3.15 -10.03 -1.08
C GLY A 253 -1.65 -9.89 -1.33
N SER A 254 -1.20 -9.85 -2.58
CA SER A 254 0.18 -9.52 -2.97
C SER A 254 0.25 -9.00 -4.41
N ARG A 255 1.38 -8.35 -4.78
CA ARG A 255 1.64 -7.93 -6.17
C ARG A 255 1.78 -9.13 -7.11
N GLU A 256 2.48 -10.17 -6.67
CA GLU A 256 2.67 -11.41 -7.44
C GLU A 256 1.33 -12.08 -7.77
N ALA A 257 0.47 -12.25 -6.76
CA ALA A 257 -0.88 -12.80 -6.97
C ALA A 257 -1.76 -11.90 -7.85
N ALA A 258 -1.52 -10.59 -7.85
CA ALA A 258 -2.18 -9.64 -8.75
C ALA A 258 -1.62 -9.64 -10.19
N GLY A 259 -0.61 -10.45 -10.50
CA GLY A 259 0.08 -10.44 -11.79
C GLY A 259 0.85 -9.14 -12.07
N LEU A 260 1.17 -8.37 -11.02
CA LEU A 260 1.92 -7.13 -11.12
C LEU A 260 3.42 -7.40 -11.07
N GLU A 261 4.19 -6.60 -11.80
CA GLU A 261 5.64 -6.67 -11.74
C GLU A 261 6.15 -6.44 -10.31
N SER A 262 7.21 -7.17 -9.97
CA SER A 262 7.92 -7.00 -8.70
C SER A 262 8.43 -5.57 -8.59
N PRO A 263 8.31 -4.95 -7.40
CA PRO A 263 8.83 -3.61 -7.22
C PRO A 263 10.33 -3.60 -7.51
N PHE A 264 10.81 -2.53 -8.15
CA PHE A 264 12.22 -2.37 -8.45
C PHE A 264 13.08 -2.54 -7.18
N GLU A 265 14.12 -3.35 -7.29
CA GLU A 265 15.10 -3.56 -6.24
C GLU A 265 16.45 -2.99 -6.65
N LEU A 266 17.01 -2.11 -5.81
CA LEU A 266 18.37 -1.60 -5.98
C LEU A 266 19.35 -2.66 -5.48
N THR A 267 19.71 -3.61 -6.36
CA THR A 267 20.59 -4.72 -6.03
C THR A 267 22.04 -4.27 -5.76
N GLU A 268 22.80 -5.08 -5.01
CA GLU A 268 24.23 -4.82 -4.76
C GLU A 268 25.06 -4.66 -6.05
N ASP A 269 24.70 -5.37 -7.12
CA ASP A 269 25.37 -5.22 -8.42
C ASP A 269 25.12 -3.84 -9.05
N LEU A 270 23.89 -3.34 -8.97
CA LEU A 270 23.55 -1.98 -9.43
C LEU A 270 24.26 -0.94 -8.57
N VAL A 271 24.31 -1.13 -7.25
CA VAL A 271 25.08 -0.26 -6.33
C VAL A 271 26.57 -0.28 -6.69
N ALA A 272 27.15 -1.45 -6.95
CA ALA A 272 28.55 -1.59 -7.31
C ALA A 272 28.89 -0.92 -8.65
N LYS A 273 28.00 -0.98 -9.64
CA LYS A 273 28.11 -0.21 -10.89
C LYS A 273 28.01 1.29 -10.63
N LEU A 274 27.00 1.74 -9.88
CA LEU A 274 26.80 3.15 -9.53
C LEU A 274 28.00 3.74 -8.78
N ARG A 275 28.67 2.97 -7.93
CA ARG A 275 29.90 3.42 -7.25
C ARG A 275 31.01 3.85 -8.21
N LYS A 276 31.08 3.27 -9.41
CA LYS A 276 32.14 3.52 -10.40
C LYS A 276 31.86 4.68 -11.36
N VAL A 277 30.66 5.25 -11.35
CA VAL A 277 30.23 6.29 -12.29
C VAL A 277 30.05 7.62 -11.57
N SER A 278 30.54 8.74 -12.12
CA SER A 278 30.33 10.05 -11.51
C SER A 278 28.88 10.53 -11.61
N VAL A 279 28.45 11.38 -10.66
CA VAL A 279 27.14 12.06 -10.75
C VAL A 279 27.05 12.92 -12.01
N ALA A 280 28.14 13.58 -12.41
CA ALA A 280 28.20 14.35 -13.65
C ALA A 280 27.87 13.52 -14.90
N THR A 281 28.45 12.31 -15.02
CA THR A 281 28.16 11.39 -16.13
C THR A 281 26.71 10.91 -16.11
N LEU A 282 26.18 10.54 -14.94
CA LEU A 282 24.77 10.17 -14.79
C LEU A 282 23.83 11.31 -15.20
N SER A 283 24.14 12.55 -14.82
CA SER A 283 23.39 13.75 -15.22
C SER A 283 23.38 13.93 -16.74
N ALA A 284 24.53 13.76 -17.39
CA ALA A 284 24.64 13.84 -18.84
C ALA A 284 23.80 12.78 -19.55
N GLN A 285 23.74 11.56 -19.03
CA GLN A 285 22.91 10.48 -19.57
C GLN A 285 21.42 10.76 -19.36
N LEU A 286 20.99 11.16 -18.16
CA LEU A 286 19.59 11.53 -17.89
C LEU A 286 19.09 12.62 -18.85
N ARG A 287 19.94 13.62 -19.16
CA ARG A 287 19.64 14.66 -20.14
C ARG A 287 19.38 14.11 -21.55
N LYS A 288 20.13 13.09 -21.99
CA LYS A 288 19.90 12.41 -23.28
C LYS A 288 18.56 11.68 -23.32
N HIS A 289 18.07 11.23 -22.17
CA HIS A 289 16.73 10.65 -22.01
C HIS A 289 15.63 11.72 -21.78
N GLY A 290 15.94 13.01 -21.90
CA GLY A 290 14.99 14.12 -21.78
C GLY A 290 14.80 14.67 -20.36
N TYR A 291 15.50 14.11 -19.36
CA TYR A 291 15.36 14.50 -17.96
C TYR A 291 16.41 15.55 -17.57
N ASN A 292 15.95 16.79 -17.33
CA ASN A 292 16.82 17.92 -17.06
C ASN A 292 16.70 18.50 -15.64
N GLN A 293 15.72 18.04 -14.85
CA GLN A 293 15.34 18.64 -13.56
C GLN A 293 15.51 17.66 -12.37
N LEU A 294 16.41 16.69 -12.52
CA LEU A 294 16.59 15.60 -11.54
C LEU A 294 17.73 15.85 -10.55
N SER A 295 18.22 17.08 -10.47
CA SER A 295 19.26 17.49 -9.51
C SER A 295 18.62 18.10 -8.26
N ILE A 296 19.02 17.63 -7.07
CA ILE A 296 18.72 18.30 -5.82
C ILE A 296 19.75 19.41 -5.64
N ASP A 297 19.34 20.64 -5.91
CA ASP A 297 20.24 21.78 -5.91
C ASP A 297 20.41 22.38 -4.50
N GLY A 298 21.54 23.07 -4.31
CA GLY A 298 21.81 23.85 -3.10
C GLY A 298 22.30 23.04 -1.90
N VAL A 299 22.44 21.71 -2.04
CA VAL A 299 23.01 20.81 -1.03
C VAL A 299 24.48 20.50 -1.29
N ARG A 300 25.25 20.26 -0.23
CA ARG A 300 26.66 19.83 -0.30
C ARG A 300 26.93 18.77 0.75
N SER A 301 27.85 17.85 0.45
CA SER A 301 28.29 16.88 1.44
C SER A 301 29.05 17.57 2.58
N ASP A 302 28.73 17.18 3.81
CA ASP A 302 29.49 17.55 5.00
C ASP A 302 30.82 16.79 5.10
N LYS A 303 31.02 15.75 4.28
CA LYS A 303 32.18 14.87 4.22
C LYS A 303 32.72 14.77 2.78
N PRO A 304 33.65 15.64 2.36
CA PRO A 304 34.20 15.61 1.01
C PRO A 304 34.72 14.22 0.60
N GLY A 305 34.47 13.82 -0.65
CA GLY A 305 34.78 12.51 -1.20
C GLY A 305 33.77 11.42 -0.85
N SER A 306 32.73 11.72 -0.06
CA SER A 306 31.66 10.76 0.23
C SER A 306 30.78 10.53 -0.98
N LYS A 307 30.31 9.30 -1.14
CA LYS A 307 29.28 8.95 -2.12
C LYS A 307 28.05 8.38 -1.44
N ILE A 308 26.87 8.85 -1.81
CA ILE A 308 25.58 8.29 -1.39
C ILE A 308 24.94 7.55 -2.56
N ILE A 309 24.48 6.33 -2.29
CA ILE A 309 23.71 5.51 -3.22
C ILE A 309 22.67 4.77 -2.40
N GLY A 310 21.39 4.97 -2.70
CA GLY A 310 20.33 4.24 -2.02
C GLY A 310 18.94 4.64 -2.50
N ARG A 311 17.92 4.06 -1.86
CA ARG A 311 16.51 4.32 -2.21
C ARG A 311 15.95 5.47 -1.39
N ALA A 312 15.23 6.38 -2.04
CA ALA A 312 14.65 7.54 -1.38
C ALA A 312 13.58 7.13 -0.36
N ARG A 313 13.73 7.61 0.87
CA ARG A 313 12.65 7.77 1.85
C ARG A 313 12.42 9.26 2.00
N THR A 314 11.18 9.73 1.93
CA THR A 314 10.92 11.17 1.86
C THR A 314 10.31 11.69 3.16
N LEU A 315 10.67 12.92 3.53
CA LEU A 315 10.15 13.63 4.69
C LEU A 315 9.84 15.07 4.30
N ARG A 316 8.60 15.51 4.55
CA ARG A 316 8.14 16.84 4.16
C ARG A 316 7.92 17.74 5.38
N PHE A 317 8.56 18.90 5.36
CA PHE A 317 8.33 19.95 6.35
C PHE A 317 7.48 21.08 5.77
N VAL A 318 6.55 21.59 6.57
CA VAL A 318 5.75 22.78 6.24
C VAL A 318 6.24 23.99 7.04
N PRO A 319 5.88 25.24 6.65
CA PRO A 319 6.20 26.42 7.44
C PRO A 319 5.74 26.30 8.90
N ALA A 320 6.58 26.79 9.82
CA ALA A 320 6.21 26.91 11.21
C ALA A 320 4.90 27.73 11.36
N ARG A 321 3.97 27.15 12.11
CA ARG A 321 2.78 27.82 12.66
C ARG A 321 2.58 27.27 14.07
N GLU A 322 2.40 28.14 15.06
CA GLU A 322 2.55 27.79 16.47
C GLU A 322 1.49 26.79 16.96
N ASP A 323 0.28 26.80 16.40
CA ASP A 323 -0.77 25.81 16.65
C ASP A 323 -0.45 24.45 16.01
N LEU A 324 0.12 24.43 14.80
CA LEU A 324 0.53 23.21 14.12
C LEU A 324 1.75 22.59 14.80
N PHE A 325 2.71 23.40 15.24
CA PHE A 325 3.86 22.89 15.98
C PHE A 325 3.45 22.28 17.33
N ARG A 326 2.47 22.87 18.03
CA ARG A 326 1.92 22.29 19.26
C ARG A 326 1.28 20.91 19.05
N SER A 327 0.64 20.69 17.89
CA SER A 327 -0.05 19.43 17.58
C SER A 327 0.83 18.39 16.90
N HIS A 328 1.82 18.80 16.09
CA HIS A 328 2.60 17.91 15.21
C HIS A 328 4.12 17.99 15.44
N GLY A 329 4.62 19.02 16.13
CA GLY A 329 6.05 19.27 16.29
C GLY A 329 6.71 18.53 17.46
N GLY A 330 5.96 18.22 18.52
CA GLY A 330 6.46 17.55 19.72
C GLY A 330 6.38 16.01 19.67
N GLY A 331 6.84 15.36 20.74
CA GLY A 331 6.64 13.91 20.94
C GLY A 331 7.27 13.04 19.84
N TYR A 332 6.60 11.94 19.49
CA TYR A 332 6.96 11.02 18.40
C TYR A 332 6.34 11.48 17.08
N ASN A 333 6.78 12.67 16.62
CA ASN A 333 6.30 13.34 15.41
C ASN A 333 6.70 12.62 14.11
N ALA A 334 6.26 13.17 12.95
CA ALA A 334 6.56 12.59 11.64
C ALA A 334 8.07 12.41 11.40
N GLN A 335 8.90 13.39 11.75
CA GLN A 335 10.36 13.28 11.63
C GLN A 335 10.91 12.06 12.38
N LYS A 336 10.62 11.93 13.67
CA LYS A 336 11.14 10.81 14.48
C LYS A 336 10.65 9.46 13.97
N ARG A 337 9.37 9.37 13.60
CA ARG A 337 8.79 8.15 12.99
C ARG A 337 9.52 7.76 11.72
N THR A 338 9.81 8.73 10.84
CA THR A 338 10.54 8.46 9.60
C THR A 338 11.93 7.93 9.89
N PHE A 339 12.70 8.61 10.77
CA PHE A 339 14.03 8.16 11.16
C PHE A 339 14.03 6.75 11.76
N ASP A 340 13.06 6.42 12.62
CA ASP A 340 12.95 5.08 13.23
C ASP A 340 12.50 3.99 12.25
N SER A 341 11.91 4.36 11.11
CA SER A 341 11.43 3.44 10.08
C SER A 341 12.42 3.23 8.93
N LEU A 342 13.60 3.84 8.97
CA LEU A 342 14.63 3.67 7.94
C LEU A 342 15.13 2.23 7.93
N SER A 343 15.42 1.73 6.73
CA SER A 343 15.97 0.41 6.47
C SER A 343 17.38 0.50 5.87
N PRO A 344 18.19 -0.58 5.92
CA PRO A 344 19.50 -0.60 5.27
C PRO A 344 19.42 -0.20 3.80
N GLY A 345 20.31 0.71 3.38
CA GLY A 345 20.35 1.22 2.01
C GLY A 345 19.36 2.35 1.70
N ASP A 346 18.54 2.80 2.65
CA ASP A 346 17.68 3.97 2.46
C ASP A 346 18.50 5.27 2.47
N VAL A 347 18.14 6.23 1.61
CA VAL A 347 18.58 7.62 1.68
C VAL A 347 17.39 8.47 2.10
N LEU A 348 17.49 9.11 3.27
CA LEU A 348 16.43 10.02 3.73
C LEU A 348 16.55 11.36 2.99
N VAL A 349 15.51 11.75 2.27
CA VAL A 349 15.41 13.03 1.55
C VAL A 349 14.38 13.94 2.20
N VAL A 350 14.84 15.06 2.76
CA VAL A 350 14.03 15.99 3.55
C VAL A 350 13.77 17.28 2.78
N GLU A 351 12.52 17.47 2.35
CA GLU A 351 12.03 18.76 1.83
C GLU A 351 11.82 19.72 2.99
N ALA A 352 12.71 20.70 3.08
CA ALA A 352 12.67 21.82 3.98
C ALA A 352 12.33 23.13 3.25
N ARG A 353 12.02 23.07 1.95
CA ARG A 353 11.61 24.18 1.08
C ARG A 353 12.77 25.18 0.83
N GLY A 354 14.01 24.68 0.89
CA GLY A 354 15.21 25.52 0.83
C GLY A 354 15.44 26.43 2.04
N GLU A 355 14.67 26.29 3.13
CA GLU A 355 14.77 27.14 4.32
C GLU A 355 15.95 26.72 5.21
N ARG A 356 16.92 27.63 5.39
CA ARG A 356 18.19 27.38 6.09
C ARG A 356 18.22 27.92 7.51
N GLY A 357 17.23 28.70 7.91
CA GLY A 357 17.14 29.38 9.20
C GLY A 357 16.81 28.50 10.40
N SER A 358 16.91 27.16 10.25
CA SER A 358 16.67 26.16 11.28
C SER A 358 17.25 24.80 10.86
N GLY A 359 17.59 23.96 11.83
CA GLY A 359 18.01 22.58 11.60
C GLY A 359 16.84 21.66 11.26
N THR A 360 17.01 20.79 10.26
CA THR A 360 16.07 19.74 9.84
C THR A 360 16.49 18.35 10.33
N VAL A 361 17.76 18.21 10.66
CA VAL A 361 18.38 17.04 11.29
C VAL A 361 19.41 17.53 12.31
N GLY A 362 19.68 16.70 13.31
CA GLY A 362 20.76 16.88 14.29
C GLY A 362 21.45 15.55 14.56
N ASP A 363 22.51 15.60 15.36
CA ASP A 363 23.40 14.48 15.70
C ASP A 363 22.66 13.18 16.10
N ILE A 364 21.69 13.25 17.02
CA ILE A 364 20.96 12.08 17.51
C ILE A 364 20.16 11.39 16.40
N LEU A 365 19.51 12.17 15.53
CA LEU A 365 18.71 11.62 14.44
C LEU A 365 19.61 11.06 13.32
N ALA A 366 20.70 11.76 13.00
CA ALA A 366 21.68 11.26 12.04
C ALA A 366 22.33 9.94 12.55
N LEU A 367 22.69 9.88 13.83
CA LEU A 367 23.19 8.65 14.45
C LEU A 367 22.16 7.52 14.37
N ARG A 368 20.87 7.81 14.58
CA ARG A 368 19.81 6.80 14.46
C ARG A 368 19.73 6.23 13.04
N ALA A 369 19.77 7.08 12.02
CA ALA A 369 19.80 6.64 10.63
C ALA A 369 21.02 5.75 10.35
N GLN A 370 22.20 6.12 10.86
CA GLN A 370 23.41 5.30 10.74
C GLN A 370 23.26 3.93 11.39
N VAL A 371 22.73 3.86 12.61
CA VAL A 371 22.52 2.60 13.34
C VAL A 371 21.57 1.66 12.60
N LEU A 372 20.60 2.21 11.86
CA LEU A 372 19.67 1.44 11.03
C LEU A 372 20.26 1.05 9.67
N GLY A 373 21.49 1.46 9.35
CA GLY A 373 22.16 1.15 8.09
C GLY A 373 21.71 2.01 6.91
N ALA A 374 21.10 3.18 7.15
CA ALA A 374 20.76 4.10 6.09
C ALA A 374 22.03 4.54 5.32
N ALA A 375 21.93 4.64 4.01
CA ALA A 375 23.03 4.99 3.12
C ALA A 375 23.39 6.48 3.15
N GLY A 376 22.46 7.35 3.55
CA GLY A 376 22.73 8.79 3.63
C GLY A 376 21.51 9.63 4.00
N ILE A 377 21.76 10.93 4.20
CA ILE A 377 20.72 11.93 4.45
C ILE A 377 20.93 13.08 3.45
N VAL A 378 19.85 13.55 2.83
CA VAL A 378 19.82 14.71 1.96
C VAL A 378 18.75 15.67 2.47
N THR A 379 19.09 16.93 2.71
CA THR A 379 18.12 17.95 3.10
C THR A 379 18.42 19.27 2.41
N ASP A 380 17.42 19.87 1.78
CA ASP A 380 17.59 21.23 1.23
C ASP A 380 17.55 22.33 2.30
N GLY A 381 17.44 21.97 3.58
CA GLY A 381 17.46 22.86 4.75
C GLY A 381 18.78 22.83 5.53
N GLY A 382 18.77 23.47 6.70
CA GLY A 382 19.94 23.55 7.58
C GLY A 382 20.14 22.29 8.43
N VAL A 383 21.36 22.05 8.91
CA VAL A 383 21.71 20.97 9.84
C VAL A 383 22.10 21.54 11.21
N ARG A 384 21.50 21.00 12.28
CA ARG A 384 21.89 21.31 13.67
C ARG A 384 23.03 20.40 14.11
N ASP A 385 23.80 20.85 15.10
CA ASP A 385 24.92 20.09 15.67
C ASP A 385 25.87 19.61 14.56
N HIS A 386 26.07 20.47 13.56
CA HIS A 386 26.68 20.15 12.28
C HIS A 386 28.07 19.50 12.39
N SER A 387 28.90 19.95 13.34
CA SER A 387 30.20 19.32 13.59
C SER A 387 30.05 17.86 14.04
N ALA A 388 29.09 17.58 14.93
CA ALA A 388 28.86 16.22 15.41
C ALA A 388 28.25 15.34 14.31
N VAL A 389 27.35 15.89 13.48
CA VAL A 389 26.81 15.18 12.30
C VAL A 389 27.92 14.85 11.30
N LYS A 390 28.83 15.79 11.06
CA LYS A 390 29.98 15.60 10.15
C LYS A 390 30.93 14.49 10.61
N ASP A 391 31.06 14.30 11.93
CA ASP A 391 31.93 13.26 12.51
C ASP A 391 31.30 11.85 12.44
N LEU A 392 30.02 11.73 12.03
CA LEU A 392 29.38 10.44 11.78
C LEU A 392 29.86 9.80 10.46
N ASP A 393 29.65 8.49 10.34
CA ASP A 393 29.97 7.75 9.12
C ASP A 393 28.92 7.95 8.04
N ILE A 394 27.66 8.17 8.43
CA ILE A 394 26.57 8.43 7.49
C ILE A 394 26.79 9.78 6.79
N PRO A 395 26.95 9.79 5.45
CA PRO A 395 27.08 11.02 4.70
C PRO A 395 25.79 11.84 4.74
N THR A 396 25.93 13.14 5.02
CA THR A 396 24.82 14.10 5.06
C THR A 396 25.08 15.20 4.06
N PHE A 397 24.10 15.43 3.18
CA PHE A 397 24.08 16.49 2.18
C PHE A 397 23.09 17.55 2.62
N SER A 398 23.56 18.79 2.80
CA SER A 398 22.73 19.85 3.35
C SER A 398 22.96 21.23 2.73
N SER A 399 22.03 22.15 2.98
CA SER A 399 22.18 23.58 2.66
C SER A 399 23.10 24.34 3.66
N GLY A 400 23.73 23.64 4.60
CA GLY A 400 24.70 24.17 5.56
C GLY A 400 24.26 24.13 7.03
N PRO A 401 25.12 24.60 7.95
CA PRO A 401 24.86 24.54 9.39
C PRO A 401 23.85 25.58 9.87
N HIS A 402 23.05 25.24 10.87
CA HIS A 402 22.22 26.20 11.62
C HIS A 402 21.97 25.74 13.07
N PRO A 403 22.13 26.61 14.09
CA PRO A 403 22.05 26.19 15.50
C PRO A 403 20.61 25.99 16.04
N ALA A 404 19.61 26.59 15.41
CA ALA A 404 18.23 26.51 15.91
C ALA A 404 17.57 25.16 15.67
N VAL A 405 16.71 24.74 16.61
CA VAL A 405 15.85 23.56 16.48
C VAL A 405 14.73 23.78 15.46
N LEU A 406 14.26 22.67 14.87
CA LEU A 406 13.28 22.65 13.78
C LEU A 406 12.05 23.55 14.01
N GLY A 407 11.54 23.62 15.25
CA GLY A 407 10.33 24.39 15.59
C GLY A 407 10.41 25.89 15.39
N ARG A 408 11.60 26.43 15.08
CA ARG A 408 11.76 27.83 14.68
C ARG A 408 11.15 28.13 13.31
N LYS A 409 11.24 27.19 12.36
CA LYS A 409 10.87 27.41 10.94
C LYS A 409 10.07 26.26 10.31
N HIS A 410 10.01 25.11 10.97
CA HIS A 410 9.44 23.89 10.42
C HIS A 410 8.40 23.26 11.34
N VAL A 411 7.40 22.64 10.72
CA VAL A 411 6.61 21.57 11.33
C VAL A 411 6.82 20.32 10.48
N PRO A 412 7.22 19.17 11.06
CA PRO A 412 7.32 17.92 10.33
C PRO A 412 5.90 17.42 10.04
N TRP A 413 5.57 17.19 8.78
CA TRP A 413 4.18 17.04 8.34
C TRP A 413 3.87 15.64 7.85
N ASP A 414 4.43 15.26 6.71
CA ASP A 414 4.21 13.95 6.07
C ASP A 414 5.53 13.23 5.80
N ALA A 415 5.45 11.92 5.62
CA ALA A 415 6.56 11.08 5.18
C ALA A 415 6.09 10.11 4.10
N ASP A 416 7.02 9.61 3.30
CA ASP A 416 6.78 8.63 2.24
C ASP A 416 5.72 9.09 1.21
N LEU A 417 5.78 10.39 0.86
CA LEU A 417 5.03 11.02 -0.23
C LEU A 417 5.99 11.66 -1.23
N THR A 418 5.49 12.02 -2.41
CA THR A 418 6.26 12.84 -3.35
C THR A 418 6.60 14.20 -2.74
N VAL A 419 7.87 14.58 -2.76
CA VAL A 419 8.39 15.85 -2.22
C VAL A 419 9.17 16.65 -3.27
N ALA A 420 9.36 17.93 -3.03
CA ALA A 420 10.14 18.84 -3.87
C ALA A 420 11.41 19.31 -3.14
N CYS A 421 12.46 18.49 -3.13
CA CYS A 421 13.71 18.78 -2.41
C CYS A 421 14.72 19.46 -3.33
N GLY A 422 15.18 20.66 -2.98
CA GLY A 422 16.22 21.36 -3.77
C GLY A 422 15.80 21.62 -5.23
N GLY A 423 14.50 21.72 -5.51
CA GLY A 423 13.96 21.89 -6.86
C GLY A 423 13.69 20.60 -7.64
N ALA A 424 14.16 19.44 -7.18
CA ALA A 424 13.84 18.15 -7.78
C ALA A 424 12.60 17.51 -7.15
N THR A 425 11.78 16.88 -7.99
CA THR A 425 10.72 15.97 -7.55
C THR A 425 11.35 14.65 -7.12
N VAL A 426 11.03 14.20 -5.90
CA VAL A 426 11.52 12.94 -5.34
C VAL A 426 10.33 12.12 -4.89
N GLN A 427 10.20 10.91 -5.41
CA GLN A 427 9.24 9.90 -4.96
C GLN A 427 9.92 8.89 -4.04
N PRO A 428 9.20 8.32 -3.06
CA PRO A 428 9.67 7.17 -2.32
C PRO A 428 10.08 6.04 -3.28
N GLY A 429 11.26 5.47 -3.07
CA GLY A 429 11.80 4.41 -3.93
C GLY A 429 12.65 4.90 -5.12
N ASP A 430 12.68 6.21 -5.44
CA ASP A 430 13.64 6.74 -6.40
C ASP A 430 15.08 6.43 -5.97
N VAL A 431 15.98 6.26 -6.93
CA VAL A 431 17.39 5.97 -6.64
C VAL A 431 18.13 7.29 -6.48
N ILE A 432 18.65 7.54 -5.28
CA ILE A 432 19.43 8.74 -4.97
C ILE A 432 20.90 8.41 -5.14
N VAL A 433 21.59 9.22 -5.94
CA VAL A 433 23.04 9.12 -6.16
C VAL A 433 23.65 10.49 -5.95
N GLY A 434 24.65 10.59 -5.07
CA GLY A 434 25.29 11.87 -4.76
C GLY A 434 26.76 11.71 -4.49
N ASP A 435 27.53 12.72 -4.89
CA ASP A 435 28.97 12.87 -4.66
C ASP A 435 29.30 14.36 -4.48
N ASP A 436 30.57 14.75 -4.55
CA ASP A 436 30.98 16.14 -4.32
C ASP A 436 30.40 17.14 -5.34
N ASP A 437 29.96 16.70 -6.52
CA ASP A 437 29.38 17.57 -7.55
C ASP A 437 27.90 17.86 -7.31
N GLY A 438 27.20 17.00 -6.56
CA GLY A 438 25.78 17.19 -6.25
C GLY A 438 25.04 15.89 -5.97
N VAL A 439 23.71 15.96 -6.00
CA VAL A 439 22.82 14.81 -5.76
C VAL A 439 21.79 14.72 -6.88
N LEU A 440 21.64 13.54 -7.46
CA LEU A 440 20.65 13.21 -8.48
C LEU A 440 19.57 12.27 -7.95
N VAL A 441 18.39 12.43 -8.53
CA VAL A 441 17.22 11.56 -8.38
C VAL A 441 17.07 10.75 -9.67
N ILE A 442 17.11 9.43 -9.59
CA ILE A 442 16.99 8.56 -10.76
C ILE A 442 15.72 7.72 -10.61
N PRO A 443 14.71 7.94 -11.48
CA PRO A 443 13.54 7.07 -11.52
C PRO A 443 13.94 5.61 -11.73
N PRO A 444 13.41 4.65 -10.96
CA PRO A 444 13.78 3.24 -11.03
C PRO A 444 13.75 2.65 -12.44
N ALA A 445 12.72 2.98 -13.21
CA ALA A 445 12.52 2.51 -14.56
C ALA A 445 13.61 2.96 -15.55
N LEU A 446 14.37 4.03 -15.23
CA LEU A 446 15.43 4.55 -16.09
C LEU A 446 16.82 4.06 -15.68
N LEU A 447 16.97 3.50 -14.48
CA LEU A 447 18.29 3.25 -13.91
C LEU A 447 19.13 2.34 -14.81
N GLY A 448 18.55 1.25 -15.33
CA GLY A 448 19.27 0.28 -16.16
C GLY A 448 19.94 0.95 -17.37
N ASP A 449 19.13 1.61 -18.21
CA ASP A 449 19.60 2.26 -19.44
C ASP A 449 20.61 3.37 -19.14
N VAL A 450 20.31 4.23 -18.16
CA VAL A 450 21.18 5.36 -17.78
C VAL A 450 22.52 4.86 -17.26
N LEU A 451 22.50 3.83 -16.41
CA LEU A 451 23.69 3.30 -15.76
C LEU A 451 24.61 2.58 -16.75
N ASP A 452 24.06 1.73 -17.63
CA ASP A 452 24.86 1.04 -18.63
C ASP A 452 25.49 2.02 -19.64
N ALA A 453 24.73 3.04 -20.07
CA ALA A 453 25.26 4.11 -20.90
C ALA A 453 26.32 4.97 -20.19
N ALA A 454 26.16 5.20 -18.88
CA ALA A 454 27.12 5.95 -18.08
C ALA A 454 28.42 5.18 -17.85
N VAL A 455 28.35 3.86 -17.57
CA VAL A 455 29.53 2.99 -17.47
C VAL A 455 30.32 2.98 -18.78
N ALA A 456 29.62 2.90 -19.92
CA ALA A 456 30.27 2.97 -21.24
C ALA A 456 30.95 4.33 -21.49
N GLN A 457 30.32 5.43 -21.06
CA GLN A 457 30.89 6.77 -21.16
C GLN A 457 32.14 6.94 -20.29
N GLU A 458 32.12 6.50 -19.03
CA GLU A 458 33.30 6.56 -18.14
C GLU A 458 34.51 5.81 -18.74
N ALA A 459 34.28 4.64 -19.35
CA ALA A 459 35.33 3.88 -20.01
C ALA A 459 35.91 4.61 -21.24
N GLU A 460 35.05 5.28 -22.01
CA GLU A 460 35.46 6.11 -23.16
C GLU A 460 36.26 7.34 -22.69
N GLU A 461 35.78 8.03 -21.66
CA GLU A 461 36.43 9.21 -21.09
C GLU A 461 37.78 8.89 -20.43
N ALA A 462 37.89 7.77 -19.73
CA ALA A 462 39.16 7.29 -19.19
C ALA A 462 40.19 7.03 -20.30
N TRP A 463 39.75 6.46 -21.42
CA TRP A 463 40.62 6.25 -22.59
C TRP A 463 41.04 7.57 -23.23
N ILE A 464 40.11 8.51 -23.41
CA ILE A 464 40.39 9.86 -23.91
C ILE A 464 41.40 10.56 -22.99
N ALA A 465 41.20 10.52 -21.68
CA ALA A 465 42.08 11.14 -20.70
C ALA A 465 43.50 10.56 -20.78
N ALA A 466 43.65 9.24 -20.95
CA ALA A 466 44.95 8.61 -21.15
C ALA A 466 45.66 9.12 -22.41
N ARG A 467 44.94 9.23 -23.54
CA ARG A 467 45.49 9.78 -24.80
C ARG A 467 45.88 11.25 -24.67
N VAL A 468 45.09 12.05 -23.94
CA VAL A 468 45.42 13.46 -23.65
C VAL A 468 46.67 13.55 -22.77
N ALA A 469 46.79 12.70 -21.74
CA ALA A 469 47.97 12.63 -20.87
C ALA A 469 49.24 12.24 -21.64
N GLU A 470 49.11 11.46 -22.72
CA GLU A 470 50.19 11.13 -23.66
C GLU A 470 50.54 12.30 -24.63
N GLY A 471 49.85 13.44 -24.54
CA GLY A 471 50.10 14.64 -25.35
C GLY A 471 49.24 14.76 -26.62
N THR A 472 48.23 13.91 -26.79
CA THR A 472 47.33 13.97 -27.95
C THR A 472 46.42 15.22 -27.88
N PRO A 473 46.31 16.04 -28.94
CA PRO A 473 45.36 17.14 -28.98
C PRO A 473 43.90 16.68 -28.87
N VAL A 474 43.06 17.47 -28.19
CA VAL A 474 41.64 17.12 -27.96
C VAL A 474 40.76 17.18 -29.22
N GLN A 475 41.24 17.79 -30.31
CA GLN A 475 40.47 17.93 -31.54
C GLN A 475 40.15 16.57 -32.16
N GLY A 476 38.86 16.24 -32.26
CA GLY A 476 38.38 14.94 -32.74
C GLY A 476 38.50 13.79 -31.72
N LEU A 477 39.20 14.01 -30.61
CA LEU A 477 39.32 13.09 -29.49
C LEU A 477 38.21 13.34 -28.44
N TYR A 478 37.78 14.59 -28.25
CA TYR A 478 36.65 14.97 -27.40
C TYR A 478 35.76 16.02 -28.09
N PRO A 479 34.55 15.67 -28.59
CA PRO A 479 33.95 14.33 -28.57
C PRO A 479 34.67 13.35 -29.51
N LEU A 480 34.66 12.06 -29.13
CA LEU A 480 35.37 11.00 -29.83
C LEU A 480 34.74 10.72 -31.20
N THR A 481 35.43 11.10 -32.28
CA THR A 481 34.93 11.03 -33.65
C THR A 481 35.99 10.55 -34.64
N GLY A 482 35.57 10.20 -35.85
CA GLY A 482 36.47 9.87 -36.96
C GLY A 482 37.41 8.70 -36.67
N GLU A 483 38.72 8.92 -36.84
CA GLU A 483 39.74 7.90 -36.62
C GLU A 483 39.87 7.48 -35.15
N TRP A 484 39.70 8.43 -34.22
CA TRP A 484 39.82 8.13 -32.79
C TRP A 484 38.73 7.19 -32.29
N ARG A 485 37.49 7.32 -32.80
CA ARG A 485 36.41 6.36 -32.50
C ARG A 485 36.74 4.96 -32.99
N ARG A 486 37.23 4.83 -34.23
CA ARG A 486 37.64 3.52 -34.78
C ARG A 486 38.76 2.86 -33.95
N ARG A 487 39.73 3.65 -33.48
CA ARG A 487 40.82 3.14 -32.62
C ARG A 487 40.29 2.66 -31.27
N TYR A 488 39.44 3.44 -30.61
CA TYR A 488 38.82 3.04 -29.34
C TYR A 488 38.00 1.76 -29.48
N ASP A 489 37.13 1.67 -30.49
CA ASP A 489 36.29 0.49 -30.71
C ASP A 489 37.14 -0.76 -30.97
N ALA A 490 38.20 -0.67 -31.78
CA ALA A 490 39.12 -1.79 -32.03
C ALA A 490 39.87 -2.24 -30.76
N GLU A 491 40.37 -1.29 -29.95
CA GLU A 491 41.03 -1.60 -28.67
C GLU A 491 40.07 -2.15 -27.62
N ARG A 492 38.79 -1.77 -27.67
CA ARG A 492 37.73 -2.31 -26.79
C ARG A 492 37.40 -3.74 -27.18
N GLU A 493 37.17 -4.02 -28.46
CA GLU A 493 36.90 -5.37 -28.98
C GLU A 493 38.05 -6.35 -28.70
N ALA A 494 39.30 -5.89 -28.86
CA ALA A 494 40.48 -6.68 -28.52
C ALA A 494 40.55 -7.05 -27.03
N ARG A 495 40.18 -6.13 -26.12
CA ARG A 495 40.10 -6.41 -24.67
C ARG A 495 39.02 -7.43 -24.33
N ILE A 496 37.82 -7.26 -24.90
CA ILE A 496 36.69 -8.17 -24.68
C ILE A 496 37.04 -9.60 -25.15
N SER A 497 37.76 -9.71 -26.28
CA SER A 497 38.19 -11.00 -26.83
C SER A 497 39.32 -11.67 -26.04
N GLN A 498 40.10 -10.91 -25.25
CA GLN A 498 41.15 -11.44 -24.37
C GLN A 498 40.62 -11.84 -22.98
N GLU A 499 39.52 -11.24 -22.51
CA GLU A 499 38.94 -11.54 -21.19
C GLU A 499 37.97 -12.74 -21.18
N GLY A 500 37.51 -13.21 -22.34
CA GLY A 500 36.61 -14.38 -22.48
C GLY A 500 35.17 -14.11 -21.99
N PRO A 501 34.15 -14.86 -22.46
CA PRO A 501 32.77 -14.64 -22.02
C PRO A 501 32.62 -15.04 -20.54
N LYS A 502 32.20 -14.09 -19.70
CA LYS A 502 31.79 -14.33 -18.31
C LYS A 502 30.41 -14.93 -18.23
#